data_AF-A0A537ZAG5-F1
#
_entry.id   AF-A0A537ZAG5-F1
#
_cell.length_a   1.000
_cell.length_b   1.000
_cell.length_c   1.000
_cell.angle_alpha   90.00
_cell.angle_beta   90.00
_cell.angle_gamma   90.00
#
_symmetry.space_group_name_H-M   'P 1'
#
loop_
_entity.id
_entity.type
_entity.pdbx_description
1 polymer ?
#
loop_
_entity_poly.entity_id
_entity_poly.type
_entity_poly.pdbx_seq_one_letter_code
_entity_poly.pdbx_strand_id
1 'polypeptide(L)'
;MGRPIFVIQKHAATTVHYDFRLEVDGVLKSWAVPKGPSTDPRDKRLAVEVEDHQLAYASFEGLIEEGSYGAGAVIVWDTGPYRNITERDGKEVPLGRALREGHASVWLEGHKIRGGYALTRTRAGAKPQWLLIKRRDSEADARRRPVSSQPESVLSGKTLEEMAAKTG
;
A
#
# COMPACT_ATOMS: atom_id res chain seq x y z
N MET A 1 -1.37 -7.49 -22.17
CA MET A 1 -0.97 -7.53 -20.75
C MET A 1 -1.06 -6.12 -20.19
N GLY A 2 -1.81 -5.93 -19.10
CA GLY A 2 -1.98 -4.63 -18.46
C GLY A 2 -0.70 -4.20 -17.71
N ARG A 3 -0.58 -2.91 -17.40
CA ARG A 3 0.44 -2.41 -16.46
C ARG A 3 0.11 -2.95 -15.06
N PRO A 4 1.11 -3.40 -14.28
CA PRO A 4 0.84 -3.96 -12.96
C PRO A 4 0.26 -2.89 -12.04
N ILE A 5 -0.65 -3.29 -11.15
CA ILE A 5 -1.37 -2.37 -10.28
C ILE A 5 -0.80 -2.32 -8.86
N PHE A 6 -0.98 -1.19 -8.21
CA PHE A 6 -0.87 -1.07 -6.77
C PHE A 6 -2.24 -0.73 -6.20
N VAL A 7 -2.47 -1.10 -4.94
CA VAL A 7 -3.63 -0.69 -4.19
C VAL A 7 -3.23 -0.33 -2.77
N ILE A 8 -3.88 0.68 -2.21
CA ILE A 8 -3.78 1.03 -0.81
C ILE A 8 -5.18 0.96 -0.24
N GLN A 9 -5.45 -0.05 0.59
CA GLN A 9 -6.71 -0.15 1.31
C GLN A 9 -6.56 0.52 2.68
N LYS A 10 -7.53 1.31 3.11
CA LYS A 10 -7.63 1.78 4.50
C LYS A 10 -8.55 0.82 5.24
N HIS A 11 -8.12 0.36 6.39
CA HIS A 11 -8.75 -0.76 7.09
C HIS A 11 -8.95 -0.43 8.57
N ALA A 12 -10.22 -0.38 9.00
CA ALA A 12 -10.62 -0.24 10.40
C ALA A 12 -10.75 -1.60 11.08
N ALA A 13 -9.61 -2.28 11.30
CA ALA A 13 -9.56 -3.47 12.14
C ALA A 13 -9.50 -3.08 13.63
N THR A 14 -8.78 -3.85 14.46
CA THR A 14 -8.51 -3.47 15.87
C THR A 14 -7.88 -2.08 16.00
N THR A 15 -7.05 -1.71 15.02
CA THR A 15 -6.54 -0.36 14.83
C THR A 15 -6.62 0.00 13.36
N VAL A 16 -6.86 1.28 13.07
CA VAL A 16 -6.83 1.78 11.70
C VAL A 16 -5.41 1.66 11.16
N HIS A 17 -5.28 0.99 10.02
CA HIS A 17 -4.03 0.89 9.27
C HIS A 17 -4.32 0.94 7.77
N TYR A 18 -3.25 0.92 6.97
CA TYR A 18 -3.34 0.93 5.52
C TYR A 18 -2.63 -0.29 4.95
N ASP A 19 -3.32 -1.12 4.20
CA ASP A 19 -2.72 -2.24 3.49
C ASP A 19 -2.19 -1.75 2.14
N PHE A 20 -0.87 -1.65 2.03
CA PHE A 20 -0.17 -1.31 0.80
C PHE A 20 0.12 -2.59 0.03
N ARG A 21 -0.29 -2.67 -1.23
CA ARG A 21 -0.12 -3.88 -2.04
C ARG A 21 0.39 -3.58 -3.44
N LEU A 22 1.21 -4.49 -3.96
CA LEU A 22 1.75 -4.46 -5.32
C LEU A 22 1.42 -5.78 -6.02
N GLU A 23 0.87 -5.71 -7.22
CA GLU A 23 0.75 -6.86 -8.12
C GLU A 23 2.16 -7.31 -8.54
N VAL A 24 2.57 -8.51 -8.16
CA VAL A 24 3.86 -9.12 -8.52
C VAL A 24 3.62 -10.61 -8.76
N ASP A 25 4.07 -11.12 -9.90
CA ASP A 25 4.02 -12.56 -10.24
C ASP A 25 2.61 -13.19 -10.05
N GLY A 26 1.55 -12.43 -10.36
CA GLY A 26 0.16 -12.91 -10.33
C GLY A 26 -0.56 -12.80 -8.96
N VAL A 27 0.08 -12.21 -7.96
CA VAL A 27 -0.51 -12.00 -6.62
C VAL A 27 -0.28 -10.57 -6.12
N LEU A 28 -1.02 -10.16 -5.10
CA LEU A 28 -0.80 -8.91 -4.39
C LEU A 28 0.15 -9.13 -3.21
N LYS A 29 1.43 -8.78 -3.39
CA LYS A 29 2.40 -8.68 -2.30
C LYS A 29 1.97 -7.55 -1.37
N SER A 30 1.83 -7.84 -0.08
CA SER A 30 1.06 -7.00 0.83
C SER A 30 1.81 -6.62 2.10
N TRP A 31 1.61 -5.37 2.54
CA TRP A 31 2.15 -4.87 3.80
C TRP A 31 1.12 -4.03 4.55
N ALA A 32 0.93 -4.31 5.83
CA ALA A 32 0.18 -3.44 6.74
C ALA A 32 1.07 -2.25 7.16
N VAL A 33 0.60 -1.03 6.91
CA VAL A 33 1.28 0.23 7.20
C VAL A 33 0.45 1.01 8.23
N PRO A 34 0.75 0.90 9.54
CA PRO A 34 -0.12 1.42 10.60
C PRO A 34 -0.43 2.92 10.49
N LYS A 35 0.56 3.73 10.07
CA LYS A 35 0.37 5.18 9.92
C LYS A 35 -0.04 5.60 8.50
N GLY A 36 -0.14 4.66 7.56
CA GLY A 36 -0.29 4.93 6.13
C GLY A 36 0.97 5.48 5.46
N PRO A 37 0.94 5.64 4.13
CA PRO A 37 2.05 6.22 3.36
C PRO A 37 2.25 7.70 3.72
N SER A 38 3.47 8.21 3.50
CA SER A 38 3.79 9.64 3.58
C SER A 38 4.21 10.18 2.23
N THR A 39 3.98 11.47 2.00
CA THR A 39 4.57 12.23 0.88
C THR A 39 5.86 12.95 1.29
N ASP A 40 6.27 12.88 2.55
CA ASP A 40 7.55 13.41 3.05
C ASP A 40 8.66 12.34 2.92
N PRO A 41 9.75 12.60 2.17
CA PRO A 41 10.86 11.66 2.02
C PRO A 41 11.69 11.45 3.29
N ARG A 42 11.44 12.22 4.36
CA ARG A 42 12.08 12.05 5.67
C ARG A 42 11.31 11.08 6.57
N ASP A 43 10.03 10.85 6.29
CA ASP A 43 9.20 9.93 7.06
C ASP A 43 9.58 8.48 6.76
N LYS A 44 9.89 7.72 7.81
CA LYS A 44 10.08 6.27 7.76
C LYS A 44 8.80 5.58 8.21
N ARG A 45 8.02 5.03 7.28
CA ARG A 45 6.78 4.31 7.62
C ARG A 45 7.08 2.84 7.81
N LEU A 46 6.79 2.31 9.01
CA LEU A 46 6.81 0.87 9.24
C LEU A 46 5.77 0.22 8.33
N ALA A 47 6.20 -0.83 7.61
CA ALA A 47 5.39 -1.67 6.76
C ALA A 47 5.64 -3.12 7.18
N VAL A 48 4.63 -3.80 7.72
CA VAL A 48 4.73 -5.18 8.18
C VAL A 48 4.24 -6.08 7.06
N GLU A 49 5.08 -6.99 6.58
CA GLU A 49 4.69 -7.94 5.52
C GLU A 49 3.60 -8.88 6.05
N VAL A 50 2.54 -9.06 5.25
CA VAL A 50 1.39 -9.93 5.53
C VAL A 50 1.19 -10.89 4.36
N GLU A 51 0.22 -11.80 4.47
CA GLU A 51 -0.06 -12.80 3.47
C GLU A 51 -0.32 -12.21 2.08
N ASP A 52 0.04 -12.94 1.03
CA ASP A 52 -0.31 -12.57 -0.34
C ASP A 52 -1.82 -12.59 -0.53
N HIS A 53 -2.35 -11.66 -1.33
CA HIS A 53 -3.77 -11.60 -1.66
C HIS A 53 -4.01 -11.87 -3.14
N GLN A 54 -5.18 -12.40 -3.47
CA GLN A 54 -5.61 -12.57 -4.86
C GLN A 54 -5.82 -11.22 -5.54
N LEU A 55 -5.57 -11.10 -6.85
CA LEU A 55 -5.72 -9.84 -7.59
C LEU A 55 -7.12 -9.25 -7.50
N ALA A 56 -8.16 -10.09 -7.46
CA ALA A 56 -9.55 -9.65 -7.30
C ALA A 56 -9.80 -8.85 -6.00
N TYR A 57 -8.94 -9.02 -4.99
CA TYR A 57 -9.03 -8.29 -3.73
C TYR A 57 -8.66 -6.80 -3.86
N ALA A 58 -8.01 -6.40 -4.95
CA ALA A 58 -7.59 -5.00 -5.17
C ALA A 58 -8.77 -4.01 -5.28
N SER A 59 -9.96 -4.48 -5.63
CA SER A 59 -11.17 -3.65 -5.71
C SER A 59 -12.15 -3.90 -4.55
N PHE A 60 -11.76 -4.68 -3.53
CA PHE A 60 -12.65 -4.98 -2.41
C PHE A 60 -12.86 -3.76 -1.52
N GLU A 61 -14.13 -3.43 -1.29
CA GLU A 61 -14.62 -2.51 -0.27
C GLU A 61 -15.80 -3.16 0.46
N GLY A 62 -15.88 -3.02 1.78
CA GLY A 62 -16.97 -3.60 2.55
C GLY A 62 -16.62 -3.80 4.02
N LEU A 63 -17.44 -4.59 4.69
CA LEU A 63 -17.23 -5.02 6.07
C LEU A 63 -16.74 -6.46 6.09
N ILE A 64 -15.64 -6.72 6.78
CA ILE A 64 -15.18 -8.07 7.10
C ILE A 64 -15.80 -8.44 8.45
N GLU A 65 -16.49 -9.59 8.48
CA GLU A 65 -17.25 -10.05 9.65
C GLU A 65 -16.39 -10.19 10.90
N GLU A 66 -16.98 -9.90 12.07
CA GLU A 66 -16.34 -10.14 13.35
C GLU A 66 -15.95 -11.61 13.53
N GLY A 67 -14.79 -11.85 14.16
CA GLY A 67 -14.23 -13.19 14.33
C GLY A 67 -13.43 -13.70 13.12
N SER A 68 -13.52 -13.03 11.96
CA SER A 68 -12.62 -13.29 10.83
C SER A 68 -11.29 -12.56 11.00
N TYR A 69 -10.24 -13.09 10.37
CA TYR A 69 -8.96 -12.38 10.29
C TYR A 69 -9.15 -11.09 9.48
N GLY A 70 -8.79 -9.96 10.09
CA GLY A 70 -9.03 -8.64 9.48
C GLY A 70 -10.48 -8.17 9.59
N ALA A 71 -11.24 -8.59 10.61
CA ALA A 71 -12.56 -8.02 10.90
C ALA A 71 -12.53 -6.50 10.95
N GLY A 72 -13.46 -5.83 10.28
CA GLY A 72 -13.47 -4.37 10.17
C GLY A 72 -13.91 -3.84 8.80
N ALA A 73 -14.15 -2.53 8.74
CA ALA A 73 -14.48 -1.86 7.48
C ALA A 73 -13.22 -1.65 6.62
N VAL A 74 -13.34 -1.87 5.32
CA VAL A 74 -12.27 -1.71 4.33
C VAL A 74 -12.76 -0.81 3.19
N ILE A 75 -11.92 0.16 2.81
CA ILE A 75 -12.07 0.96 1.59
C ILE A 75 -10.81 0.89 0.74
N VAL A 76 -10.97 1.05 -0.58
CA VAL A 76 -9.87 1.31 -1.50
C VAL A 76 -9.53 2.79 -1.43
N TRP A 77 -8.53 3.11 -0.60
CA TRP A 77 -8.13 4.49 -0.32
C TRP A 77 -7.31 5.12 -1.44
N ASP A 78 -6.52 4.33 -2.17
CA ASP A 78 -5.86 4.74 -3.41
C ASP A 78 -5.58 3.51 -4.29
N THR A 79 -5.47 3.72 -5.60
CA THR A 79 -5.16 2.65 -6.56
C THR A 79 -4.60 3.26 -7.84
N GLY A 80 -3.90 2.46 -8.63
CA GLY A 80 -3.42 2.87 -9.94
C GLY A 80 -2.37 1.91 -10.50
N PRO A 81 -1.88 2.17 -11.72
CA PRO A 81 -0.71 1.46 -12.22
C PRO A 81 0.55 1.88 -11.43
N TYR A 82 1.56 1.02 -11.45
CA TYR A 82 2.90 1.39 -11.03
C TYR A 82 3.96 0.93 -12.04
N ARG A 83 5.16 1.49 -11.93
CA ARG A 83 6.34 1.06 -12.68
C ARG A 83 7.41 0.56 -11.72
N ASN A 84 8.05 -0.55 -12.06
CA ASN A 84 9.27 -0.96 -11.38
C ASN A 84 10.38 0.05 -11.72
N ILE A 85 11.05 0.58 -10.70
CA ILE A 85 12.23 1.45 -10.87
C ILE A 85 13.39 0.93 -10.02
N THR A 86 13.36 -0.36 -9.67
CA THR A 86 14.45 -1.01 -8.95
C THR A 86 15.57 -1.29 -9.93
N GLU A 87 16.74 -0.71 -9.67
CA GLU A 87 17.94 -0.92 -10.48
C GLU A 87 19.10 -1.39 -9.62
N ARG A 88 19.96 -2.22 -10.22
CA ARG A 88 21.28 -2.57 -9.70
C ARG A 88 22.27 -2.55 -10.85
N ASP A 89 23.38 -1.85 -10.67
CA ASP A 89 24.43 -1.68 -11.68
C ASP A 89 23.88 -1.17 -13.04
N GLY A 90 22.92 -0.25 -12.99
CA GLY A 90 22.27 0.35 -14.17
C GLY A 90 21.32 -0.58 -14.92
N LYS A 91 20.93 -1.72 -14.33
CA LYS A 91 19.97 -2.66 -14.93
C LYS A 91 18.76 -2.84 -14.03
N GLU A 92 17.58 -2.92 -14.64
CA GLU A 92 16.35 -3.21 -13.92
C GLU A 92 16.45 -4.60 -13.25
N VAL A 93 16.07 -4.66 -11.97
CA VAL A 93 15.93 -5.91 -11.22
C VAL A 93 14.45 -6.28 -11.18
N PRO A 94 14.05 -7.50 -11.62
CA PRO A 94 12.66 -7.94 -11.53
C PRO A 94 12.10 -7.78 -10.11
N LEU A 95 10.90 -7.23 -9.98
CA LEU A 95 10.38 -6.80 -8.68
C LEU A 95 10.27 -7.95 -7.66
N GLY A 96 9.84 -9.15 -8.08
CA GLY A 96 9.82 -10.33 -7.19
C GLY A 96 11.21 -10.74 -6.68
N ARG A 97 12.28 -10.50 -7.47
CA ARG A 97 13.66 -10.66 -7.02
C ARG A 97 14.07 -9.54 -6.05
N ALA A 98 13.77 -8.30 -6.37
CA ALA A 98 14.05 -7.14 -5.53
C ALA A 98 13.45 -7.28 -4.11
N LEU A 99 12.17 -7.70 -4.03
CA LEU A 99 11.49 -7.98 -2.76
C LEU A 99 12.14 -9.14 -1.99
N ARG A 100 12.53 -10.23 -2.65
CA ARG A 100 13.27 -11.31 -1.98
C ARG A 100 14.61 -10.83 -1.43
N GLU A 101 15.34 -10.03 -2.19
CA GLU A 101 16.62 -9.42 -1.78
C GLU A 101 16.45 -8.35 -0.68
N GLY A 102 15.22 -7.88 -0.42
CA GLY A 102 14.90 -7.02 0.70
C GLY A 102 14.91 -5.53 0.37
N HIS A 103 14.99 -5.16 -0.91
CA HIS A 103 14.89 -3.77 -1.34
C HIS A 103 14.24 -3.66 -2.70
N ALA A 104 13.19 -2.85 -2.80
CA ALA A 104 12.51 -2.54 -4.04
C ALA A 104 12.17 -1.06 -4.12
N SER A 105 12.19 -0.50 -5.33
CA SER A 105 11.72 0.85 -5.61
C SER A 105 10.68 0.81 -6.74
N VAL A 106 9.55 1.49 -6.53
CA VAL A 106 8.45 1.58 -7.50
C VAL A 106 8.03 3.04 -7.70
N TRP A 107 7.56 3.35 -8.90
CA TRP A 107 6.91 4.62 -9.21
C TRP A 107 5.40 4.42 -9.25
N LEU A 108 4.67 5.05 -8.33
CA LEU A 108 3.22 4.94 -8.21
C LEU A 108 2.53 6.02 -9.05
N GLU A 109 1.46 5.65 -9.74
CA GLU A 109 0.63 6.55 -10.56
C GLU A 109 -0.82 6.54 -10.04
N GLY A 110 -0.98 6.86 -8.75
CA GLY A 110 -2.27 6.89 -8.08
C GLY A 110 -3.08 8.17 -8.25
N HIS A 111 -4.26 8.16 -7.64
CA HIS A 111 -5.11 9.33 -7.47
C HIS A 111 -4.56 10.24 -6.37
N LYS A 112 -4.11 9.65 -5.26
CA LYS A 112 -3.67 10.41 -4.06
C LYS A 112 -2.17 10.44 -3.91
N ILE A 113 -1.54 9.28 -4.11
CA ILE A 113 -0.11 9.04 -3.98
C ILE A 113 0.51 8.85 -5.36
N ARG A 114 1.56 9.60 -5.62
CA ARG A 114 2.30 9.58 -6.88
C ARG A 114 3.81 9.63 -6.62
N GLY A 115 4.59 9.19 -7.60
CA GLY A 115 6.05 9.26 -7.58
C GLY A 115 6.73 8.03 -6.99
N GLY A 116 8.03 8.16 -6.75
CA GLY A 116 8.86 7.05 -6.27
C GLY A 116 8.64 6.73 -4.80
N TYR A 117 8.55 5.44 -4.49
CA TYR A 117 8.55 4.86 -3.15
C TYR A 117 9.54 3.70 -3.07
N ALA A 118 10.22 3.57 -1.94
CA ALA A 118 11.12 2.47 -1.65
C ALA A 118 10.58 1.63 -0.49
N LEU A 119 10.67 0.31 -0.65
CA LEU A 119 10.47 -0.69 0.40
C LEU A 119 11.83 -1.29 0.75
N THR A 120 12.25 -1.17 2.01
CA THR A 120 13.50 -1.77 2.51
C THR A 120 13.24 -2.64 3.73
N ARG A 121 13.59 -3.93 3.68
CA ARG A 121 13.42 -4.86 4.79
C ARG A 121 14.45 -4.58 5.87
N THR A 122 14.00 -4.32 7.09
CA THR A 122 14.85 -4.08 8.26
C THR A 122 14.91 -5.28 9.21
N ARG A 123 13.92 -6.17 9.15
CA ARG A 123 13.88 -7.40 9.95
C ARG A 123 13.28 -8.54 9.16
N ALA A 124 13.93 -9.70 9.16
CA ALA A 124 13.40 -10.95 8.63
C ALA A 124 12.75 -11.80 9.74
N GLY A 125 12.09 -12.90 9.36
CA GLY A 125 11.46 -13.85 10.27
C GLY A 125 9.96 -14.02 10.01
N ALA A 126 9.22 -14.54 11.00
CA ALA A 126 7.80 -14.85 10.87
C ALA A 126 6.90 -13.64 10.60
N LYS A 127 7.34 -12.43 10.98
CA LYS A 127 6.68 -11.16 10.65
C LYS A 127 7.73 -10.18 10.12
N PRO A 128 8.09 -10.26 8.83
CA PRO A 128 9.10 -9.37 8.25
C PRO A 128 8.68 -7.91 8.39
N GLN A 129 9.63 -7.06 8.78
CA GLN A 129 9.41 -5.62 8.92
C GLN A 129 10.19 -4.87 7.86
N TRP A 130 9.50 -3.92 7.26
CA TRP A 130 9.97 -3.09 6.18
C TRP A 130 9.80 -1.61 6.52
N LEU A 131 10.53 -0.77 5.82
CA LEU A 131 10.29 0.66 5.74
C LEU A 131 9.75 1.01 4.36
N LEU A 132 8.59 1.65 4.33
CA LEU A 132 8.06 2.34 3.16
C LEU A 132 8.47 3.82 3.24
N ILE A 133 9.22 4.29 2.26
CA ILE A 133 9.80 5.64 2.25
C ILE A 133 9.53 6.30 0.91
N LYS A 134 8.99 7.53 0.93
CA LYS A 134 8.86 8.36 -0.26
C LYS A 134 10.25 8.71 -0.80
N ARG A 135 10.49 8.53 -2.09
CA ARG A 135 11.73 9.00 -2.73
C ARG A 135 11.71 10.52 -2.91
N ARG A 136 12.90 11.14 -2.88
CA ARG A 136 13.09 12.55 -3.24
C ARG A 136 12.98 12.69 -4.75
N ASP A 137 11.82 13.13 -5.21
CA ASP A 137 11.49 13.40 -6.60
C ASP A 137 10.48 14.56 -6.68
N SER A 138 9.98 14.88 -7.88
CA SER A 138 9.05 15.99 -8.12
C SER A 138 7.69 15.83 -7.46
N GLU A 139 7.30 14.63 -7.03
CA GLU A 139 6.01 14.35 -6.37
C GLU A 139 6.13 14.36 -4.83
N ALA A 140 7.35 14.54 -4.31
CA ALA A 140 7.58 14.63 -2.87
C ALA A 140 7.12 16.00 -2.33
N ASP A 141 6.22 15.99 -1.35
CA ASP A 141 5.75 17.20 -0.66
C ASP A 141 5.54 16.92 0.83
N ALA A 142 6.41 17.48 1.66
CA ALA A 142 6.37 17.35 3.11
C ALA A 142 5.17 18.06 3.76
N ARG A 143 4.50 18.97 3.05
CA ARG A 143 3.34 19.71 3.54
C ARG A 143 2.03 18.97 3.28
N ARG A 144 2.00 18.08 2.27
CA ARG A 144 0.82 17.24 2.00
C ARG A 144 0.69 16.14 3.05
N ARG A 145 -0.55 15.90 3.49
CA ARG A 145 -0.89 14.78 4.39
C ARG A 145 -2.13 14.05 3.87
N PRO A 146 -2.04 13.28 2.77
CA PRO A 146 -3.22 12.65 2.15
C PRO A 146 -3.97 11.72 3.12
N VAL A 147 -3.25 10.99 3.98
CA VAL A 147 -3.83 10.10 5.01
C VAL A 147 -4.89 10.80 5.88
N SER A 148 -4.73 12.10 6.16
CA SER A 148 -5.69 12.89 6.95
C SER A 148 -6.59 13.79 6.11
N SER A 149 -6.11 14.30 4.96
CA SER A 149 -6.82 15.28 4.13
C SER A 149 -7.70 14.68 3.03
N GLN A 150 -7.51 13.39 2.73
CA GLN A 150 -8.24 12.68 1.67
C GLN A 150 -8.67 11.30 2.20
N PRO A 151 -9.50 11.21 3.26
CA PRO A 151 -9.81 9.96 3.95
C PRO A 151 -10.70 8.98 3.17
N GLU A 152 -11.40 9.45 2.14
CA GLU A 152 -12.43 8.74 1.37
C GLU A 152 -11.90 7.66 0.42
N SER A 153 -12.78 6.81 -0.10
CA SER A 153 -12.48 5.85 -1.16
C SER A 153 -12.27 6.55 -2.51
N VAL A 154 -11.33 6.07 -3.32
CA VAL A 154 -11.19 6.49 -4.73
C VAL A 154 -12.18 5.79 -5.67
N LEU A 155 -12.85 4.72 -5.21
CA LEU A 155 -13.83 3.98 -6.00
C LEU A 155 -15.26 4.44 -5.72
N SER A 156 -15.62 4.55 -4.44
CA SER A 156 -16.99 4.84 -4.02
C SER A 156 -17.19 6.22 -3.41
N GLY A 157 -16.11 6.95 -3.11
CA GLY A 157 -16.16 8.23 -2.41
C GLY A 157 -16.51 8.13 -0.92
N LYS A 158 -16.69 6.92 -0.37
CA LYS A 158 -17.10 6.75 1.03
C LYS A 158 -15.93 6.76 2.01
N THR A 159 -16.19 7.15 3.24
CA THR A 159 -15.26 6.95 4.37
C THR A 159 -15.42 5.56 5.01
N LEU A 160 -14.55 5.24 5.97
CA LEU A 160 -14.66 4.01 6.75
C LEU A 160 -15.93 4.00 7.61
N GLU A 161 -16.28 5.15 8.19
CA GLU A 161 -17.46 5.32 9.04
C GLU A 161 -18.74 5.05 8.22
N GLU A 162 -18.80 5.58 6.99
CA GLU A 162 -19.92 5.32 6.09
C GLU A 162 -19.97 3.87 5.60
N MET A 163 -18.82 3.21 5.43
CA MET A 163 -18.78 1.77 5.12
C MET A 163 -19.26 0.92 6.29
N ALA A 164 -18.89 1.27 7.52
CA ALA A 164 -19.33 0.56 8.71
C ALA A 164 -20.83 0.76 8.99
N ALA A 165 -21.34 1.97 8.76
CA ALA A 165 -22.74 2.33 9.01
C ALA A 165 -23.74 1.65 8.07
N LYS A 166 -23.31 1.13 6.91
CA LYS A 166 -24.18 0.50 5.91
C LYS A 166 -24.69 -0.91 6.28
N THR A 167 -24.50 -1.33 7.53
CA THR A 167 -24.89 -2.65 8.05
C THR A 167 -26.01 -2.56 9.11
N GLY A 168 -26.78 -1.46 9.11
CA GLY A 168 -27.99 -1.28 9.91
C GLY A 168 -29.26 -1.34 9.09
#